data_AF-A0AAU5SB87-F1
#
_entry.id   AF-A0AAU5SB87-F1
#
_cell.length_a   1.000
_cell.length_b   1.000
_cell.length_c   1.000
_cell.angle_alpha   90.00
_cell.angle_beta   90.00
_cell.angle_gamma   90.00
#
_symmetry.space_group_name_H-M   'P 1'
#
loop_
_entity.id
_entity.type
_entity.pdbx_description
1 polymer ?
#
loop_
_entity_poly.entity_id
_entity_poly.type
_entity_poly.pdbx_seq_one_letter_code
_entity_poly.pdbx_strand_id
1 'polypeptide(L)'
;MRDHADMATEERRGVSRSPAGGTRRPRHALLALQPAAGNAAVVQMLREAGHPWAEDADQKDRQDRYGGRADGAAVQRAAGPATGERQKRPSPGQVTAPDLDLAAGQEVHSELDVPTRMLNRVARVMMGAHYADDGGLPLGRAGTPHLALTVIDGKVHIAGNTGMSQGKRDAALGRLTEALAGPGGHDEKKLAALLSGGYGKRHTETGDTTAHAHLDAIKKAVADPESLTWHNTVKAPGPKQAKVHGEMALLDAVARSMRERPNPRPGELQDWPIGGRKRDCIACHWAHAVFNTHIANALGYRIVTSGSHGGFFPNWRMPAWMVDNAEAKAAMKQKVESSGHQVEDDVLLGITEKGSTHRLNPPHRGDEPYLSDSSEDEA
;
A
#
# COMPACT_ATOMS: atom_id res chain seq x y z
N MET A 1 6.59 -54.79 -30.09
CA MET A 1 5.97 -56.09 -29.74
C MET A 1 6.70 -56.68 -28.55
N ARG A 2 6.14 -56.52 -27.36
CA ARG A 2 6.36 -57.34 -26.16
C ARG A 2 5.23 -56.95 -25.21
N ASP A 3 4.25 -57.83 -25.12
CA ASP A 3 3.07 -57.70 -24.28
C ASP A 3 3.38 -58.15 -22.84
N HIS A 4 2.32 -58.28 -22.04
CA HIS A 4 2.27 -58.59 -20.60
C HIS A 4 2.37 -57.37 -19.65
N ALA A 5 1.50 -57.22 -18.66
CA ALA A 5 0.23 -57.94 -18.40
C ALA A 5 -0.68 -57.11 -17.49
N ASP A 6 -1.99 -57.37 -17.57
CA ASP A 6 -2.98 -56.89 -16.61
C ASP A 6 -2.70 -57.41 -15.19
N MET A 7 -2.94 -56.54 -14.20
CA MET A 7 -3.15 -56.92 -12.80
C MET A 7 -4.19 -55.97 -12.19
N ALA A 8 -5.44 -56.41 -12.22
CA ALA A 8 -6.51 -55.80 -11.44
C ALA A 8 -6.57 -56.42 -10.04
N THR A 9 -6.89 -55.62 -9.02
CA THR A 9 -7.35 -56.14 -7.72
C THR A 9 -8.37 -55.20 -7.07
N GLU A 10 -9.27 -55.80 -6.29
CA GLU A 10 -10.58 -55.28 -5.93
C GLU A 10 -10.64 -54.32 -4.73
N GLU A 11 -11.82 -53.70 -4.64
CA GLU A 11 -12.49 -53.13 -3.46
C GLU A 11 -11.85 -53.35 -2.07
N ARG A 12 -11.88 -52.27 -1.26
CA ARG A 12 -12.41 -52.43 0.11
C ARG A 12 -13.23 -51.22 0.56
N ARG A 13 -14.48 -51.50 0.94
CA ARG A 13 -15.45 -50.50 1.44
C ARG A 13 -15.11 -50.08 2.86
N GLY A 14 -15.15 -48.78 3.12
CA GLY A 14 -15.02 -48.19 4.46
C GLY A 14 -16.10 -47.13 4.69
N VAL A 15 -17.32 -47.55 5.03
CA VAL A 15 -18.42 -46.63 5.38
C VAL A 15 -18.24 -46.17 6.83
N SER A 16 -17.58 -45.04 7.03
CA SER A 16 -17.50 -44.39 8.35
C SER A 16 -18.65 -43.41 8.53
N ARG A 17 -19.51 -43.66 9.53
CA ARG A 17 -20.65 -42.79 9.87
C ARG A 17 -20.17 -41.61 10.73
N SER A 18 -20.31 -40.39 10.24
CA SER A 18 -20.12 -39.19 11.05
C SER A 18 -21.27 -39.00 12.05
N PRO A 19 -21.00 -38.56 13.30
CA PRO A 19 -22.06 -38.10 14.20
C PRO A 19 -22.56 -36.71 13.78
N ALA A 20 -23.87 -36.52 13.78
CA ALA A 20 -24.51 -35.22 13.63
C ALA A 20 -24.55 -34.48 14.97
N GLY A 21 -24.37 -33.16 14.98
CA GLY A 21 -24.51 -32.37 16.22
C GLY A 21 -23.68 -31.09 16.30
N GLY A 22 -23.68 -30.25 15.25
CA GLY A 22 -23.01 -28.96 15.29
C GLY A 22 -23.73 -27.92 14.44
N THR A 23 -24.45 -26.99 15.08
CA THR A 23 -25.10 -25.85 14.43
C THR A 23 -24.05 -24.84 13.96
N ARG A 24 -23.43 -25.14 12.82
CA ARG A 24 -22.37 -24.34 12.19
C ARG A 24 -22.95 -22.99 11.75
N ARG A 25 -22.86 -21.97 12.65
CA ARG A 25 -23.29 -20.58 12.37
C ARG A 25 -22.72 -20.12 11.02
N PRO A 26 -23.49 -19.36 10.21
CA PRO A 26 -23.13 -19.07 8.82
C PRO A 26 -22.03 -18.01 8.71
N ARG A 27 -20.78 -18.39 9.00
CA ARG A 27 -19.60 -17.49 8.92
C ARG A 27 -19.44 -16.85 7.53
N HIS A 28 -19.83 -17.56 6.47
CA HIS A 28 -19.81 -17.05 5.10
C HIS A 28 -20.85 -15.95 4.83
N ALA A 29 -21.96 -15.90 5.58
CA ALA A 29 -22.99 -14.87 5.37
C ALA A 29 -22.54 -13.48 5.84
N LEU A 30 -21.74 -13.39 6.91
CA LEU A 30 -21.20 -12.11 7.39
C LEU A 30 -20.11 -11.54 6.47
N LEU A 31 -19.25 -12.41 5.89
CA LEU A 31 -18.27 -11.98 4.89
C LEU A 31 -18.94 -11.53 3.58
N ALA A 32 -20.08 -12.12 3.21
CA ALA A 32 -20.87 -11.67 2.06
C ALA A 32 -21.49 -10.25 2.24
N LEU A 33 -21.52 -9.71 3.46
CA LEU A 33 -21.95 -8.32 3.72
C LEU A 33 -20.82 -7.30 3.53
N GLN A 34 -19.56 -7.73 3.39
CA GLN A 34 -18.40 -6.84 3.26
C GLN A 34 -18.54 -5.79 2.12
N PRO A 35 -19.08 -6.10 0.93
CA PRO A 35 -19.29 -5.11 -0.13
C PRO A 35 -20.35 -4.04 0.19
N ALA A 36 -21.26 -4.30 1.13
CA ALA A 36 -22.40 -3.43 1.45
C ALA A 36 -22.27 -2.71 2.80
N ALA A 37 -21.59 -3.32 3.77
CA ALA A 37 -21.42 -2.80 5.13
C ALA A 37 -20.00 -2.28 5.41
N GLY A 38 -19.00 -2.66 4.59
CA GLY A 38 -17.60 -2.33 4.80
C GLY A 38 -16.91 -3.18 5.89
N ASN A 39 -15.58 -3.21 5.85
CA ASN A 39 -14.76 -4.09 6.68
C ASN A 39 -14.97 -3.85 8.19
N ALA A 40 -15.07 -2.59 8.62
CA ALA A 40 -15.23 -2.24 10.02
C ALA A 40 -16.56 -2.75 10.62
N ALA A 41 -17.66 -2.65 9.87
CA ALA A 41 -18.96 -3.18 10.30
C ALA A 41 -18.95 -4.71 10.35
N VAL A 42 -18.34 -5.38 9.37
CA VAL A 42 -18.20 -6.85 9.40
C VAL A 42 -17.33 -7.30 10.58
N VAL A 43 -16.24 -6.59 10.89
CA VAL A 43 -15.42 -6.81 12.09
C VAL A 43 -16.25 -6.68 13.37
N GLN A 44 -17.06 -5.63 13.50
CA GLN A 44 -17.92 -5.42 14.65
C GLN A 44 -18.99 -6.51 14.78
N MET A 45 -19.64 -6.89 13.67
CA MET A 45 -20.59 -8.02 13.64
C MET A 45 -19.93 -9.35 14.02
N LEU A 46 -18.67 -9.58 13.64
CA LEU A 46 -17.92 -10.78 14.02
C LEU A 46 -17.56 -10.78 15.52
N ARG A 47 -17.25 -9.63 16.12
CA ARG A 47 -17.08 -9.48 17.58
C ARG A 47 -18.38 -9.80 18.31
N GLU A 48 -19.48 -9.16 17.92
CA GLU A 48 -20.82 -9.38 18.51
C GLU A 48 -21.33 -10.82 18.31
N ALA A 49 -20.95 -11.48 17.22
CA ALA A 49 -21.27 -12.89 16.98
C ALA A 49 -20.44 -13.89 17.80
N GLY A 50 -19.47 -13.43 18.62
CA GLY A 50 -18.57 -14.26 19.40
C GLY A 50 -17.59 -15.05 18.52
N HIS A 51 -16.95 -14.40 17.55
CA HIS A 51 -15.99 -15.09 16.69
C HIS A 51 -14.66 -15.35 17.42
N PRO A 52 -14.05 -16.55 17.34
CA PRO A 52 -12.92 -16.94 18.23
C PRO A 52 -11.65 -16.06 18.25
N TRP A 53 -11.41 -15.21 17.25
CA TRP A 53 -10.29 -14.25 17.26
C TRP A 53 -10.61 -12.95 18.01
N ALA A 54 -11.88 -12.73 18.33
CA ALA A 54 -12.37 -11.59 19.10
C ALA A 54 -12.53 -11.90 20.60
N GLU A 55 -12.20 -13.12 21.04
CA GLU A 55 -12.02 -13.43 22.45
C GLU A 55 -10.62 -12.95 22.85
N ASP A 56 -10.53 -11.89 23.64
CA ASP A 56 -9.25 -11.28 24.08
C ASP A 56 -8.42 -12.29 24.90
N ALA A 57 -7.46 -12.95 24.24
CA ALA A 57 -6.55 -13.91 24.87
C ALA A 57 -5.73 -13.29 26.02
N ASP A 58 -5.49 -11.98 25.97
CA ASP A 58 -4.67 -11.23 26.93
C ASP A 58 -5.35 -10.94 28.27
N GLN A 59 -6.65 -11.24 28.43
CA GLN A 59 -7.36 -10.86 29.66
C GLN A 59 -7.20 -11.88 30.81
N LYS A 60 -6.86 -13.14 30.53
CA LYS A 60 -6.62 -14.16 31.58
C LYS A 60 -5.28 -13.98 32.28
N ASP A 61 -4.21 -13.64 31.55
CA ASP A 61 -2.85 -13.51 32.11
C ASP A 61 -2.66 -12.30 33.04
N ARG A 62 -3.58 -11.32 33.00
CA ARG A 62 -3.54 -10.14 33.88
C ARG A 62 -4.23 -10.33 35.22
N GLN A 63 -5.17 -11.26 35.34
CA GLN A 63 -6.00 -11.37 36.55
C GLN A 63 -5.30 -12.11 37.69
N ASP A 64 -4.38 -13.03 37.38
CA ASP A 64 -3.60 -13.80 38.37
C ASP A 64 -2.43 -13.03 38.98
N ARG A 65 -2.08 -11.83 38.47
CA ARG A 65 -0.84 -11.12 38.86
C ARG A 65 -1.02 -9.97 39.87
N TYR A 66 -2.26 -9.63 40.27
CA TYR A 66 -2.54 -8.56 41.25
C TYR A 66 -3.62 -8.93 42.28
N GLY A 67 -3.30 -9.87 43.17
CA GLY A 67 -4.05 -10.07 44.41
C GLY A 67 -3.70 -9.01 45.46
N GLY A 68 -4.59 -8.04 45.71
CA GLY A 68 -4.33 -6.92 46.64
C GLY A 68 -5.61 -6.24 47.18
N ARG A 69 -6.14 -6.79 48.28
CA ARG A 69 -7.07 -6.18 49.26
C ARG A 69 -6.56 -4.77 49.65
N ALA A 70 -7.32 -3.70 49.95
CA ALA A 70 -8.69 -3.47 50.45
C ALA A 70 -9.06 -1.95 50.25
N ASP A 71 -10.23 -1.36 50.53
CA ASP A 71 -11.58 -1.83 50.92
C ASP A 71 -12.67 -0.72 50.68
N GLY A 72 -13.92 -1.01 51.04
CA GLY A 72 -15.15 -0.20 51.20
C GLY A 72 -15.29 1.31 50.91
N ALA A 73 -16.37 1.66 50.20
CA ALA A 73 -17.40 2.61 50.67
C ALA A 73 -18.71 2.49 49.84
N ALA A 74 -19.88 2.47 50.49
CA ALA A 74 -21.18 2.41 49.84
C ALA A 74 -21.88 3.78 49.80
N VAL A 75 -22.54 4.11 48.68
CA VAL A 75 -23.51 5.21 48.60
C VAL A 75 -24.75 4.74 47.83
N GLN A 76 -25.92 4.93 48.42
CA GLN A 76 -27.24 4.65 47.83
C GLN A 76 -27.84 5.90 47.14
N ARG A 77 -28.99 5.70 46.48
CA ARG A 77 -29.95 6.68 45.89
C ARG A 77 -29.70 6.97 44.40
N ALA A 78 -30.74 7.14 43.55
CA ALA A 78 -32.18 6.84 43.70
C ALA A 78 -32.82 6.72 42.30
N ALA A 79 -34.03 6.17 42.22
CA ALA A 79 -34.79 6.11 40.98
C ALA A 79 -35.36 7.48 40.56
N GLY A 80 -35.42 7.73 39.25
CA GLY A 80 -36.07 8.88 38.61
C GLY A 80 -36.54 8.50 37.18
N PRO A 81 -37.65 9.05 36.67
CA PRO A 81 -38.41 8.40 35.60
C PRO A 81 -37.98 8.76 34.17
N ALA A 82 -38.50 7.97 33.23
CA ALA A 82 -38.24 8.04 31.80
C ALA A 82 -38.54 9.40 31.15
N THR A 83 -37.69 9.77 30.19
CA THR A 83 -38.03 10.73 29.12
C THR A 83 -37.88 10.03 27.77
N GLY A 84 -38.84 10.23 26.88
CA GLY A 84 -38.98 9.45 25.65
C GLY A 84 -37.92 9.79 24.61
N GLU A 85 -37.06 8.83 24.26
CA GLU A 85 -36.07 9.01 23.21
C GLU A 85 -36.72 8.88 21.82
N ARG A 86 -36.82 10.02 21.14
CA ARG A 86 -37.48 10.16 19.85
C ARG A 86 -36.60 9.56 18.75
N GLN A 87 -36.86 8.30 18.38
CA GLN A 87 -36.18 7.63 17.26
C GLN A 87 -36.15 8.51 16.00
N LYS A 88 -34.96 9.04 15.67
CA LYS A 88 -34.70 9.64 14.36
C LYS A 88 -34.71 8.51 13.33
N ARG A 89 -35.63 8.58 12.36
CA ARG A 89 -35.52 7.78 11.13
C ARG A 89 -34.15 8.03 10.48
N PRO A 90 -33.41 7.00 10.03
CA PRO A 90 -32.25 7.20 9.18
C PRO A 90 -32.71 7.81 7.85
N SER A 91 -31.97 8.80 7.36
CA SER A 91 -32.19 9.38 6.04
C SER A 91 -31.65 8.42 4.97
N PRO A 92 -32.35 8.19 3.84
CA PRO A 92 -31.80 7.35 2.77
C PRO A 92 -30.65 8.07 2.06
N GLY A 93 -29.56 7.34 1.77
CA GLY A 93 -28.68 7.70 0.65
C GLY A 93 -27.40 8.50 0.93
N GLN A 94 -26.88 8.56 2.17
CA GLN A 94 -25.46 8.89 2.32
C GLN A 94 -24.62 7.70 1.84
N VAL A 95 -24.04 7.83 0.65
CA VAL A 95 -22.88 7.04 0.26
C VAL A 95 -21.75 7.41 1.20
N THR A 96 -21.51 6.59 2.22
CA THR A 96 -20.28 6.66 3.00
C THR A 96 -19.13 6.39 2.05
N ALA A 97 -18.27 7.39 1.83
CA ALA A 97 -17.01 7.17 1.13
C ALA A 97 -16.30 5.97 1.77
N PRO A 98 -15.71 5.05 0.99
CA PRO A 98 -15.01 3.90 1.56
C PRO A 98 -13.92 4.37 2.52
N ASP A 99 -13.58 3.53 3.48
CA ASP A 99 -12.69 3.88 4.59
C ASP A 99 -11.27 4.23 4.06
N LEU A 100 -11.03 5.52 3.81
CA LEU A 100 -9.77 6.06 3.29
C LEU A 100 -8.69 6.17 4.39
N ASP A 101 -9.01 5.77 5.62
CA ASP A 101 -8.09 5.76 6.75
C ASP A 101 -7.33 4.42 6.83
N LEU A 102 -6.55 4.15 5.79
CA LEU A 102 -5.39 3.27 5.92
C LEU A 102 -4.45 3.90 6.96
N ALA A 103 -4.31 3.22 8.11
CA ALA A 103 -3.52 3.73 9.23
C ALA A 103 -2.09 4.08 8.81
N ALA A 104 -1.60 5.25 9.21
CA ALA A 104 -0.21 5.66 9.00
C ALA A 104 0.73 4.84 9.89
N GLY A 105 1.02 3.61 9.47
CA GLY A 105 1.91 2.68 10.16
C GLY A 105 3.40 2.94 9.90
N GLN A 106 4.25 2.36 10.75
CA GLN A 106 5.62 2.09 10.34
C GLN A 106 5.60 0.94 9.34
N GLU A 107 6.03 1.18 8.10
CA GLU A 107 6.38 0.08 7.22
C GLU A 107 7.56 -0.71 7.80
N VAL A 108 7.46 -2.04 7.75
CA VAL A 108 8.64 -2.89 7.68
C VAL A 108 8.95 -3.08 6.19
N HIS A 109 10.17 -2.76 5.74
CA HIS A 109 10.53 -2.84 4.31
C HIS A 109 10.34 -4.25 3.71
N SER A 110 10.28 -5.29 4.54
CA SER A 110 9.99 -6.69 4.18
C SER A 110 8.53 -6.95 3.81
N GLU A 111 7.57 -6.12 4.22
CA GLU A 111 6.14 -6.27 3.91
C GLU A 111 5.79 -5.84 2.47
N LEU A 112 6.63 -5.02 1.84
CA LEU A 112 6.47 -4.62 0.45
C LEU A 112 6.78 -5.79 -0.49
N ASP A 113 6.04 -5.92 -1.58
CA ASP A 113 6.29 -6.96 -2.58
C ASP A 113 7.69 -6.85 -3.22
N VAL A 114 8.20 -7.97 -3.72
CA VAL A 114 9.56 -8.06 -4.28
C VAL A 114 9.78 -7.05 -5.43
N PRO A 115 8.84 -6.84 -6.38
CA PRO A 115 8.96 -5.81 -7.41
C PRO A 115 9.01 -4.37 -6.85
N THR A 116 8.16 -3.99 -5.91
CA THR A 116 8.15 -2.64 -5.30
C THR A 116 9.46 -2.37 -4.59
N ARG A 117 9.98 -3.34 -3.81
CA ARG A 117 11.30 -3.22 -3.18
C ARG A 117 12.40 -2.99 -4.21
N MET A 118 12.33 -3.62 -5.38
CA MET A 118 13.32 -3.43 -6.43
C MET A 118 13.16 -2.09 -7.18
N LEU A 119 11.93 -1.66 -7.47
CA LEU A 119 11.64 -0.31 -8.02
C LEU A 119 12.14 0.80 -7.07
N ASN A 120 11.98 0.61 -5.75
CA ASN A 120 12.51 1.50 -4.72
C ASN A 120 14.04 1.60 -4.77
N ARG A 121 14.74 0.46 -5.00
CA ARG A 121 16.21 0.43 -5.14
C ARG A 121 16.68 1.19 -6.38
N VAL A 122 16.04 0.97 -7.53
CA VAL A 122 16.36 1.69 -8.78
C VAL A 122 16.23 3.20 -8.57
N ALA A 123 15.14 3.69 -7.98
CA ALA A 123 14.99 5.11 -7.69
C ALA A 123 16.08 5.69 -6.79
N ARG A 124 16.43 4.97 -5.71
CA ARG A 124 17.44 5.45 -4.74
C ARG A 124 18.80 5.60 -5.39
N VAL A 125 19.24 4.61 -6.15
CA VAL A 125 20.49 4.66 -6.92
C VAL A 125 20.44 5.76 -7.99
N MET A 126 19.37 5.84 -8.78
CA MET A 126 19.15 6.94 -9.74
C MET A 126 19.16 8.32 -9.08
N MET A 127 18.84 8.42 -7.80
CA MET A 127 18.88 9.68 -7.04
C MET A 127 20.17 9.93 -6.27
N GLY A 128 21.11 8.98 -6.20
CA GLY A 128 22.26 9.07 -5.30
C GLY A 128 21.86 9.09 -3.82
N ALA A 129 20.71 8.50 -3.50
CA ALA A 129 20.10 8.51 -2.17
C ALA A 129 20.38 7.18 -1.46
N HIS A 130 21.61 7.02 -0.97
CA HIS A 130 21.97 5.88 -0.14
C HIS A 130 21.27 5.97 1.23
N TYR A 131 20.86 4.82 1.78
CA TYR A 131 20.68 4.73 3.23
C TYR A 131 22.07 4.91 3.86
N ALA A 132 22.17 5.71 4.92
CA ALA A 132 23.33 5.57 5.80
C ALA A 132 23.17 4.24 6.55
N ASP A 133 24.23 3.44 6.58
CA ASP A 133 24.17 2.05 7.07
C ASP A 133 23.72 1.96 8.55
N ASP A 134 23.87 3.04 9.32
CA ASP A 134 23.51 3.14 10.74
C ASP A 134 22.00 3.43 11.01
N GLY A 135 21.13 3.34 10.00
CA GLY A 135 19.68 3.59 10.13
C GLY A 135 19.28 5.06 10.40
N GLY A 136 20.25 5.93 10.66
CA GLY A 136 20.08 7.39 10.74
C GLY A 136 19.74 7.98 9.38
N LEU A 137 18.62 8.71 9.29
CA LEU A 137 18.22 9.41 8.06
C LEU A 137 19.25 10.48 7.67
N PRO A 138 19.97 10.39 6.53
CA PRO A 138 20.73 11.51 5.98
C PRO A 138 19.77 12.49 5.28
N LEU A 139 18.75 12.97 6.00
CA LEU A 139 17.88 14.06 5.56
C LEU A 139 18.61 15.41 5.71
N GLY A 140 19.68 15.57 4.91
CA GLY A 140 20.12 16.90 4.54
C GLY A 140 18.94 17.67 3.92
N ARG A 141 18.86 18.98 4.16
CA ARG A 141 17.72 19.85 3.78
C ARG A 141 17.34 19.86 2.28
N ALA A 142 18.12 19.21 1.41
CA ALA A 142 17.75 18.96 0.03
C ALA A 142 16.64 17.90 -0.01
N GLY A 143 15.39 18.35 -0.01
CA GLY A 143 14.22 17.48 -0.11
C GLY A 143 14.39 16.48 -1.25
N THR A 144 14.27 15.18 -0.93
CA THR A 144 14.53 14.08 -1.85
C THR A 144 13.78 14.31 -3.16
N PRO A 145 14.47 14.40 -4.32
CA PRO A 145 13.75 14.42 -5.58
C PRO A 145 13.12 13.05 -5.77
N HIS A 146 11.79 12.99 -5.77
CA HIS A 146 11.07 11.72 -5.88
C HIS A 146 11.07 11.27 -7.34
N LEU A 147 11.49 10.03 -7.56
CA LEU A 147 11.31 9.29 -8.81
C LEU A 147 10.28 8.21 -8.56
N ALA A 148 9.13 8.31 -9.21
CA ALA A 148 8.14 7.27 -9.28
C ALA A 148 8.56 6.21 -10.29
N LEU A 149 8.41 4.91 -9.99
CA LEU A 149 8.56 3.85 -10.98
C LEU A 149 7.45 2.80 -10.87
N THR A 150 7.06 2.25 -12.02
CA THR A 150 6.13 1.10 -12.13
C THR A 150 6.45 0.30 -13.40
N VAL A 151 5.93 -0.92 -13.52
CA VAL A 151 6.03 -1.73 -14.74
C VAL A 151 4.73 -1.62 -15.53
N ILE A 152 4.81 -1.31 -16.83
CA ILE A 152 3.69 -1.33 -17.78
C ILE A 152 4.22 -1.98 -19.06
N ASP A 153 3.46 -2.88 -19.71
CA ASP A 153 3.88 -3.53 -20.97
C ASP A 153 5.26 -4.24 -20.92
N GLY A 154 5.67 -4.73 -19.75
CA GLY A 154 7.00 -5.33 -19.56
C GLY A 154 8.16 -4.34 -19.66
N LYS A 155 7.89 -3.03 -19.58
CA LYS A 155 8.86 -1.94 -19.49
C LYS A 155 8.72 -1.22 -18.16
N VAL A 156 9.81 -0.64 -17.67
CA VAL A 156 9.76 0.25 -16.51
C VAL A 156 9.44 1.67 -16.97
N HIS A 157 8.37 2.22 -16.41
CA HIS A 157 7.94 3.60 -16.60
C HIS A 157 8.32 4.42 -15.38
N ILE A 158 8.83 5.63 -15.62
CA ILE A 158 9.43 6.49 -14.59
C ILE A 158 8.93 7.93 -14.71
N ALA A 159 8.71 8.59 -13.57
CA ALA A 159 8.27 9.98 -13.54
C ALA A 159 8.86 10.74 -12.35
N GLY A 160 9.36 11.96 -12.58
CA GLY A 160 9.78 12.86 -11.51
C GLY A 160 8.65 13.78 -11.03
N ASN A 161 8.82 14.35 -9.83
CA ASN A 161 7.94 15.44 -9.37
C ASN A 161 8.07 16.68 -10.27
N THR A 162 6.95 17.05 -10.92
CA THR A 162 6.71 18.29 -11.68
C THR A 162 7.83 18.71 -12.64
N GLY A 163 7.98 17.98 -13.74
CA GLY A 163 8.92 18.34 -14.81
C GLY A 163 10.35 17.94 -14.49
N MET A 164 10.72 16.66 -14.72
CA MET A 164 12.13 16.29 -14.72
C MET A 164 12.79 16.81 -16.00
N SER A 165 13.57 17.90 -15.87
CA SER A 165 14.36 18.44 -16.98
C SER A 165 15.34 17.40 -17.52
N GLN A 166 15.65 17.46 -18.82
CA GLN A 166 16.53 16.50 -19.50
C GLN A 166 17.85 16.26 -18.73
N GLY A 167 18.61 17.31 -18.39
CA GLY A 167 19.85 17.13 -17.61
C GLY A 167 19.69 16.50 -16.21
N LYS A 168 18.48 16.50 -15.62
CA LYS A 168 18.21 15.75 -14.38
C LYS A 168 17.95 14.26 -14.65
N ARG A 169 17.26 13.95 -15.75
CA ARG A 169 17.12 12.59 -16.28
C ARG A 169 18.52 12.04 -16.60
N ASP A 170 19.31 12.75 -17.39
CA ASP A 170 20.60 12.29 -17.88
C ASP A 170 21.56 12.03 -16.71
N ALA A 171 21.57 12.91 -15.69
CA ALA A 171 22.33 12.69 -14.46
C ALA A 171 21.82 11.51 -13.61
N ALA A 172 20.54 11.16 -13.68
CA ALA A 172 19.97 10.00 -12.98
C ALA A 172 20.29 8.68 -13.69
N LEU A 173 20.32 8.68 -15.03
CA LEU A 173 20.77 7.56 -15.86
C LEU A 173 22.27 7.34 -15.73
N GLY A 174 23.07 8.42 -15.70
CA GLY A 174 24.50 8.39 -15.41
C GLY A 174 24.79 7.73 -14.06
N ARG A 175 24.14 8.19 -12.98
CA ARG A 175 24.30 7.58 -11.64
C ARG A 175 23.96 6.09 -11.61
N LEU A 176 22.88 5.66 -12.27
CA LEU A 176 22.54 4.23 -12.35
C LEU A 176 23.62 3.43 -13.10
N THR A 177 24.16 3.99 -14.17
CA THR A 177 25.24 3.35 -14.96
C THR A 177 26.55 3.25 -14.17
N GLU A 178 26.95 4.33 -13.51
CA GLU A 178 28.15 4.39 -12.64
C GLU A 178 28.05 3.42 -11.45
N ALA A 179 26.88 3.39 -10.79
CA ALA A 179 26.63 2.55 -9.64
C ALA A 179 26.73 1.04 -9.93
N LEU A 180 26.38 0.63 -11.15
CA LEU A 180 26.50 -0.77 -11.61
C LEU A 180 27.93 -1.17 -12.01
N ALA A 181 28.82 -0.20 -12.21
CA ALA A 181 30.24 -0.44 -12.53
C ALA A 181 31.16 -0.45 -11.29
N GLY A 182 30.70 0.09 -10.16
CA GLY A 182 31.45 0.16 -8.91
C GLY A 182 31.20 -1.01 -7.94
N PRO A 183 31.91 -1.05 -6.80
CA PRO A 183 31.67 -2.04 -5.74
C PRO A 183 30.31 -1.88 -5.03
N GLY A 184 29.72 -0.67 -5.09
CA GLY A 184 28.35 -0.39 -4.65
C GLY A 184 28.11 -0.36 -3.14
N GLY A 185 26.99 0.24 -2.73
CA GLY A 185 26.37 0.06 -1.42
C GLY A 185 25.37 -1.10 -1.43
N HIS A 186 24.52 -1.20 -0.41
CA HIS A 186 23.52 -2.27 -0.30
C HIS A 186 22.58 -2.33 -1.51
N ASP A 187 22.06 -1.20 -1.99
CA ASP A 187 21.09 -1.20 -3.10
C ASP A 187 21.74 -1.61 -4.41
N GLU A 188 22.95 -1.14 -4.68
CA GLU A 188 23.77 -1.48 -5.85
C GLU A 188 24.10 -2.97 -5.88
N LYS A 189 24.49 -3.57 -4.74
CA LYS A 189 24.70 -5.02 -4.61
C LYS A 189 23.43 -5.81 -4.96
N LYS A 190 22.25 -5.35 -4.54
CA LYS A 190 20.97 -6.01 -4.84
C LYS A 190 20.57 -5.83 -6.32
N LEU A 191 20.92 -4.71 -6.96
CA LEU A 191 20.78 -4.52 -8.41
C LEU A 191 21.74 -5.42 -9.21
N ALA A 192 23.00 -5.54 -8.79
CA ALA A 192 23.95 -6.47 -9.38
C ALA A 192 23.49 -7.94 -9.23
N ALA A 193 22.89 -8.29 -8.09
CA ALA A 193 22.24 -9.58 -7.89
C ALA A 193 21.01 -9.80 -8.80
N LEU A 194 20.26 -8.75 -9.16
CA LEU A 194 19.18 -8.83 -10.15
C LEU A 194 19.74 -9.12 -11.56
N LEU A 195 20.78 -8.39 -11.97
CA LEU A 195 21.46 -8.58 -13.25
C LEU A 195 22.04 -9.99 -13.39
N SER A 196 22.74 -10.50 -12.37
CA SER A 196 23.26 -11.88 -12.36
C SER A 196 22.17 -12.96 -12.21
N GLY A 197 20.93 -12.56 -11.86
CA GLY A 197 19.81 -13.46 -11.60
C GLY A 197 19.84 -14.11 -10.21
N GLY A 198 20.85 -13.82 -9.37
CA GLY A 198 20.89 -14.26 -7.97
C GLY A 198 19.70 -13.77 -7.15
N TYR A 199 19.21 -12.55 -7.40
CA TYR A 199 18.05 -11.97 -6.72
C TYR A 199 16.77 -12.76 -7.02
N GLY A 200 16.50 -13.07 -8.29
CA GLY A 200 15.33 -13.84 -8.70
C GLY A 200 15.32 -15.26 -8.11
N LYS A 201 16.49 -15.91 -8.01
CA LYS A 201 16.65 -17.23 -7.38
C LYS A 201 16.37 -17.26 -5.87
N ARG A 202 16.57 -16.14 -5.16
CA ARG A 202 16.29 -16.00 -3.72
C ARG A 202 14.85 -15.57 -3.41
N HIS A 203 14.07 -15.20 -4.43
CA HIS A 203 12.68 -14.74 -4.28
C HIS A 203 11.68 -15.55 -5.12
N THR A 204 12.00 -16.82 -5.37
CA THR A 204 11.11 -17.82 -6.01
C THR A 204 9.86 -18.13 -5.20
N GLU A 205 9.86 -17.83 -3.90
CA GLU A 205 8.75 -18.07 -2.97
C GLU A 205 7.47 -17.33 -3.32
N THR A 206 7.55 -16.28 -4.16
CA THR A 206 6.37 -15.53 -4.59
C THR A 206 5.36 -16.39 -5.34
N GLY A 207 5.80 -17.40 -6.11
CA GLY A 207 4.93 -18.26 -6.95
C GLY A 207 4.16 -17.52 -8.05
N ASP A 208 4.17 -16.19 -8.03
CA ASP A 208 3.42 -15.31 -8.89
C ASP A 208 4.22 -14.96 -10.15
N THR A 209 3.70 -15.46 -11.27
CA THR A 209 4.22 -15.15 -12.60
C THR A 209 4.27 -13.65 -12.91
N THR A 210 3.41 -12.83 -12.28
CA THR A 210 3.41 -11.37 -12.43
C THR A 210 4.64 -10.76 -11.76
N ALA A 211 4.91 -11.10 -10.50
CA ALA A 211 6.09 -10.63 -9.78
C ALA A 211 7.39 -10.98 -10.52
N HIS A 212 7.49 -12.19 -11.08
CA HIS A 212 8.62 -12.58 -11.93
C HIS A 212 8.70 -11.75 -13.22
N ALA A 213 7.60 -11.56 -13.95
CA ALA A 213 7.58 -10.73 -15.16
C ALA A 213 7.95 -9.25 -14.87
N HIS A 214 7.54 -8.71 -13.71
CA HIS A 214 7.97 -7.39 -13.25
C HIS A 214 9.46 -7.34 -12.93
N LEU A 215 10.02 -8.35 -12.26
CA LEU A 215 11.47 -8.42 -12.00
C LEU A 215 12.28 -8.53 -13.29
N ASP A 216 11.81 -9.25 -14.31
CA ASP A 216 12.44 -9.31 -15.63
C ASP A 216 12.37 -7.97 -16.37
N ALA A 217 11.26 -7.25 -16.28
CA ALA A 217 11.13 -5.89 -16.81
C ALA A 217 12.11 -4.92 -16.14
N ILE A 218 12.23 -4.99 -14.81
CA ILE A 218 13.17 -4.16 -14.04
C ILE A 218 14.61 -4.55 -14.37
N LYS A 219 14.92 -5.85 -14.46
CA LYS A 219 16.25 -6.34 -14.86
C LYS A 219 16.67 -5.79 -16.22
N LYS A 220 15.77 -5.79 -17.22
CA LYS A 220 16.02 -5.21 -18.55
C LYS A 220 16.29 -3.71 -18.45
N ALA A 221 15.47 -2.97 -17.69
CA ALA A 221 15.64 -1.53 -17.51
C ALA A 221 16.92 -1.15 -16.71
N VAL A 222 17.42 -2.02 -15.84
CA VAL A 222 18.69 -1.82 -15.13
C VAL A 222 19.89 -2.18 -16.02
N ALA A 223 19.74 -3.17 -16.91
CA ALA A 223 20.77 -3.53 -17.89
C ALA A 223 20.89 -2.53 -19.05
N ASP A 224 19.78 -1.88 -19.42
CA ASP A 224 19.70 -0.81 -20.42
C ASP A 224 18.87 0.36 -19.86
N PRO A 225 19.50 1.31 -19.13
CA PRO A 225 18.82 2.46 -18.56
C PRO A 225 18.10 3.36 -19.58
N GLU A 226 18.53 3.38 -20.86
CA GLU A 226 17.85 4.18 -21.89
C GLU A 226 16.52 3.56 -22.34
N SER A 227 16.26 2.29 -22.02
CA SER A 227 14.95 1.65 -22.23
C SER A 227 13.84 2.17 -21.29
N LEU A 228 14.20 2.94 -20.24
CA LEU A 228 13.26 3.55 -19.29
C LEU A 228 12.29 4.50 -20.00
N THR A 229 10.99 4.30 -19.80
CA THR A 229 9.97 5.16 -20.42
C THR A 229 9.61 6.32 -19.50
N TRP A 230 10.13 7.50 -19.81
CA TRP A 230 9.99 8.71 -19.01
C TRP A 230 8.67 9.47 -19.25
N HIS A 231 7.98 9.79 -18.16
CA HIS A 231 6.79 10.65 -18.11
C HIS A 231 7.08 11.95 -17.34
N ASN A 232 6.19 12.94 -17.48
CA ASN A 232 6.27 14.22 -16.76
C ASN A 232 7.64 14.95 -16.93
N THR A 233 8.23 14.85 -18.12
CA THR A 233 9.51 15.50 -18.48
C THR A 233 9.34 16.98 -18.83
N VAL A 234 8.16 17.35 -19.33
CA VAL A 234 7.77 18.75 -19.58
C VAL A 234 7.06 19.30 -18.35
N LYS A 235 7.38 20.53 -17.95
CA LYS A 235 6.65 21.22 -16.87
C LYS A 235 5.20 21.44 -17.30
N ALA A 236 4.26 20.79 -16.62
CA ALA A 236 2.84 20.94 -16.91
C ALA A 236 2.38 22.41 -16.81
N PRO A 237 1.54 22.89 -17.75
CA PRO A 237 0.97 24.23 -17.68
C PRO A 237 0.01 24.34 -16.48
N GLY A 238 0.06 25.46 -15.76
CA GLY A 238 -0.79 25.71 -14.59
C GLY A 238 -0.30 26.90 -13.74
N PRO A 239 -0.93 27.14 -12.58
CA PRO A 239 -0.50 28.16 -11.63
C PRO A 239 0.99 28.01 -11.30
N LYS A 240 1.71 29.14 -11.12
CA LYS A 240 3.19 29.20 -11.09
C LYS A 240 3.88 28.32 -10.04
N GLN A 241 3.13 27.71 -9.11
CA GLN A 241 3.63 26.85 -8.04
C GLN A 241 2.91 25.49 -7.91
N ALA A 242 1.94 25.18 -8.77
CA ALA A 242 1.19 23.92 -8.70
C ALA A 242 2.06 22.72 -9.11
N LYS A 243 2.03 21.64 -8.33
CA LYS A 243 2.94 20.50 -8.46
C LYS A 243 2.20 19.17 -8.59
N VAL A 244 2.38 18.52 -9.73
CA VAL A 244 1.99 17.11 -9.92
C VAL A 244 3.18 16.23 -9.52
N HIS A 245 2.94 15.29 -8.61
CA HIS A 245 3.94 14.33 -8.18
C HIS A 245 4.21 13.27 -9.27
N GLY A 246 5.37 12.61 -9.22
CA GLY A 246 5.75 11.61 -10.20
C GLY A 246 4.74 10.46 -10.26
N GLU A 247 4.27 9.98 -9.11
CA GLU A 247 3.41 8.81 -9.04
C GLU A 247 2.01 9.12 -9.57
N MET A 248 1.54 10.34 -9.30
CA MET A 248 0.30 10.88 -9.87
C MET A 248 0.33 10.97 -11.40
N ALA A 249 1.50 11.25 -11.98
CA ALA A 249 1.70 11.25 -13.43
C ALA A 249 1.84 9.83 -14.02
N LEU A 250 2.28 8.82 -13.24
CA LEU A 250 2.26 7.42 -13.67
C LEU A 250 0.84 6.85 -13.70
N LEU A 251 -0.05 7.28 -12.79
CA LEU A 251 -1.43 6.78 -12.73
C LEU A 251 -2.23 7.00 -14.02
N ASP A 252 -1.97 8.07 -14.79
CA ASP A 252 -2.58 8.28 -16.11
C ASP A 252 -2.21 7.15 -17.10
N ALA A 253 -0.94 6.73 -17.11
CA ALA A 253 -0.44 5.66 -17.96
C ALA A 253 -0.90 4.27 -17.47
N VAL A 254 -0.90 4.05 -16.16
CA VAL A 254 -1.40 2.82 -15.53
C VAL A 254 -2.90 2.64 -15.82
N ALA A 255 -3.72 3.69 -15.65
CA ALA A 255 -5.15 3.66 -15.96
C ALA A 255 -5.44 3.29 -17.43
N ARG A 256 -4.61 3.78 -18.37
CA ARG A 256 -4.73 3.42 -19.78
C ARG A 256 -4.45 1.93 -19.99
N SER A 257 -3.32 1.44 -19.48
CA SER A 257 -2.94 0.03 -19.55
C SER A 257 -3.99 -0.91 -18.94
N MET A 258 -4.55 -0.56 -17.78
CA MET A 258 -5.59 -1.36 -17.10
C MET A 258 -6.90 -1.39 -17.88
N ARG A 259 -7.22 -0.35 -18.68
CA ARG A 259 -8.42 -0.33 -19.54
C ARG A 259 -8.21 -1.13 -20.83
N GLU A 260 -7.01 -1.10 -21.38
CA GLU A 260 -6.61 -1.89 -22.55
C GLU A 260 -6.50 -3.39 -22.22
N ARG A 261 -6.20 -3.71 -20.95
CA ARG A 261 -6.11 -5.06 -20.40
C ARG A 261 -6.73 -5.12 -18.99
N PRO A 262 -8.06 -5.24 -18.86
CA PRO A 262 -8.65 -5.53 -17.56
C PRO A 262 -8.19 -6.91 -17.05
N ASN A 263 -8.05 -7.08 -15.73
CA ASN A 263 -7.71 -8.37 -15.15
C ASN A 263 -8.84 -9.37 -15.46
N PRO A 264 -8.54 -10.52 -16.13
CA PRO A 264 -9.56 -11.47 -16.57
C PRO A 264 -10.18 -12.31 -15.45
N ARG A 265 -9.76 -12.14 -14.18
CA ARG A 265 -10.27 -12.87 -13.01
C ARG A 265 -11.26 -12.00 -12.20
N PRO A 266 -12.58 -12.20 -12.35
CA PRO A 266 -13.57 -11.40 -11.61
C PRO A 266 -13.50 -11.70 -10.11
N GLY A 267 -13.41 -10.65 -9.29
CA GLY A 267 -13.42 -10.76 -7.82
C GLY A 267 -12.06 -10.96 -7.15
N GLU A 268 -10.97 -11.14 -7.91
CA GLU A 268 -9.61 -11.17 -7.38
C GLU A 268 -8.85 -9.92 -7.86
N LEU A 269 -8.52 -9.02 -6.94
CA LEU A 269 -7.74 -7.82 -7.28
C LEU A 269 -6.27 -8.18 -7.45
N GLN A 270 -5.72 -7.88 -8.63
CA GLN A 270 -4.28 -8.01 -8.90
C GLN A 270 -3.54 -6.76 -8.45
N ASP A 271 -2.49 -6.94 -7.64
CA ASP A 271 -1.68 -5.83 -7.16
C ASP A 271 -0.80 -5.25 -8.27
N TRP A 272 -0.78 -3.92 -8.34
CA TRP A 272 -0.02 -3.14 -9.29
C TRP A 272 1.00 -2.26 -8.54
N PRO A 273 2.29 -2.62 -8.55
CA PRO A 273 3.30 -1.94 -7.74
C PRO A 273 3.66 -0.56 -8.31
N ILE A 274 3.62 0.47 -7.47
CA ILE A 274 4.22 1.79 -7.74
C ILE A 274 5.20 2.12 -6.63
N GLY A 275 6.48 1.95 -6.95
CA GLY A 275 7.62 2.23 -6.08
C GLY A 275 8.37 3.51 -6.46
N GLY A 276 9.59 3.61 -5.95
CA GLY A 276 10.56 4.67 -6.17
C GLY A 276 10.50 5.85 -5.19
N ARG A 277 9.38 6.00 -4.48
CA ARG A 277 9.26 6.81 -3.26
C ARG A 277 9.66 6.01 -2.03
N LYS A 278 10.10 6.70 -0.98
CA LYS A 278 10.18 6.09 0.35
C LYS A 278 8.78 5.92 0.94
N ARG A 279 7.97 6.98 0.90
CA ARG A 279 6.54 6.99 1.30
C ARG A 279 5.79 8.08 0.56
N ASP A 280 4.48 7.94 0.46
CA ASP A 280 3.57 8.97 -0.05
C ASP A 280 3.54 10.22 0.84
N CYS A 281 3.34 11.39 0.21
CA CYS A 281 2.67 12.47 0.93
C CYS A 281 1.19 12.11 1.07
N ILE A 282 0.53 12.54 2.15
CA ILE A 282 -0.83 12.09 2.48
C ILE A 282 -1.87 12.37 1.37
N ALA A 283 -1.68 13.42 0.57
CA ALA A 283 -2.51 13.69 -0.61
C ALA A 283 -2.32 12.66 -1.75
N CYS A 284 -1.09 12.19 -2.00
CA CYS A 284 -0.86 11.09 -2.94
C CYS A 284 -1.46 9.79 -2.41
N HIS A 285 -1.33 9.53 -1.11
CA HIS A 285 -1.90 8.36 -0.47
C HIS A 285 -3.43 8.26 -0.67
N TRP A 286 -4.15 9.35 -0.38
CA TRP A 286 -5.59 9.45 -0.66
C TRP A 286 -5.90 9.32 -2.15
N ALA A 287 -5.07 9.90 -3.03
CA ALA A 287 -5.25 9.76 -4.46
C ALA A 287 -5.12 8.30 -4.95
N HIS A 288 -4.25 7.45 -4.38
CA HIS A 288 -4.25 6.02 -4.71
C HIS A 288 -5.52 5.32 -4.23
N ALA A 289 -6.02 5.64 -3.03
CA ALA A 289 -7.24 5.04 -2.51
C ALA A 289 -8.49 5.45 -3.32
N VAL A 290 -8.56 6.71 -3.77
CA VAL A 290 -9.55 7.21 -4.73
C VAL A 290 -9.39 6.53 -6.10
N PHE A 291 -8.17 6.39 -6.61
CA PHE A 291 -7.89 5.69 -7.87
C PHE A 291 -8.32 4.21 -7.83
N ASN A 292 -8.02 3.52 -6.72
CA ASN A 292 -8.44 2.15 -6.50
C ASN A 292 -9.97 2.04 -6.51
N THR A 293 -10.64 2.93 -5.76
CA THR A 293 -12.10 2.94 -5.65
C THR A 293 -12.80 3.19 -6.99
N HIS A 294 -12.42 4.23 -7.74
CA HIS A 294 -13.18 4.69 -8.91
C HIS A 294 -12.61 4.22 -10.27
N ILE A 295 -11.44 3.56 -10.29
CA ILE A 295 -10.79 3.10 -11.53
C ILE A 295 -10.26 1.67 -11.39
N ALA A 296 -9.28 1.41 -10.52
CA ALA A 296 -8.53 0.16 -10.56
C ALA A 296 -9.39 -1.07 -10.19
N ASN A 297 -10.19 -0.98 -9.12
CA ASN A 297 -11.00 -2.11 -8.64
C ASN A 297 -12.00 -2.60 -9.71
N ALA A 298 -12.61 -1.67 -10.46
CA ALA A 298 -13.53 -2.00 -11.55
C ALA A 298 -12.84 -2.68 -12.75
N LEU A 299 -11.52 -2.53 -12.86
CA LEU A 299 -10.66 -3.20 -13.84
C LEU A 299 -9.98 -4.45 -13.26
N GLY A 300 -10.29 -4.82 -12.02
CA GLY A 300 -9.74 -5.97 -11.31
C GLY A 300 -8.32 -5.77 -10.77
N TYR A 301 -7.90 -4.52 -10.53
CA TYR A 301 -6.57 -4.17 -10.04
C TYR A 301 -6.60 -3.37 -8.73
N ARG A 302 -5.46 -3.33 -8.03
CA ARG A 302 -5.22 -2.47 -6.87
C ARG A 302 -3.82 -1.88 -6.93
N ILE A 303 -3.69 -0.56 -6.86
CA ILE A 303 -2.40 0.13 -6.72
C ILE A 303 -1.83 -0.17 -5.33
N VAL A 304 -0.61 -0.69 -5.28
CA VAL A 304 0.17 -0.93 -4.06
C VAL A 304 1.39 0.00 -4.01
N THR A 305 1.69 0.50 -2.82
CA THR A 305 2.60 1.62 -2.56
C THR A 305 3.33 1.43 -1.24
N SER A 306 4.43 2.15 -1.03
CA SER A 306 5.21 2.15 0.21
C SER A 306 4.59 3.06 1.31
N GLY A 307 3.29 2.93 1.54
CA GLY A 307 2.57 3.67 2.58
C GLY A 307 2.70 5.20 2.50
N SER A 308 2.52 5.89 3.63
CA SER A 308 2.51 7.36 3.72
C SER A 308 3.40 7.88 4.84
N HIS A 309 4.06 9.03 4.62
CA HIS A 309 4.79 9.75 5.66
C HIS A 309 3.90 10.73 6.44
N GLY A 310 2.59 10.74 6.19
CA GLY A 310 1.57 11.56 6.88
C GLY A 310 1.61 13.06 6.59
N GLY A 311 2.76 13.59 6.16
CA GLY A 311 2.93 14.97 5.75
C GLY A 311 2.31 15.24 4.38
N PHE A 312 1.77 16.44 4.21
CA PHE A 312 1.37 16.97 2.90
C PHE A 312 2.55 17.61 2.17
N PHE A 313 2.42 17.74 0.86
CA PHE A 313 3.36 18.50 0.03
C PHE A 313 2.70 19.82 -0.44
N PRO A 314 3.36 20.98 -0.29
CA PRO A 314 2.76 22.26 -0.64
C PRO A 314 2.40 22.36 -2.13
N ASN A 315 1.20 22.90 -2.41
CA ASN A 315 0.64 23.09 -3.74
C ASN A 315 0.52 21.80 -4.57
N TRP A 316 0.25 20.66 -3.91
CA TRP A 316 -0.11 19.41 -4.59
C TRP A 316 -1.30 19.66 -5.53
N ARG A 317 -1.19 19.24 -6.78
CA ARG A 317 -2.23 19.40 -7.81
C ARG A 317 -2.85 18.05 -8.16
N MET A 318 -4.17 18.01 -8.30
CA MET A 318 -4.89 16.83 -8.79
C MET A 318 -4.37 16.44 -10.19
N PRO A 319 -4.09 15.15 -10.44
CA PRO A 319 -3.71 14.66 -11.77
C PRO A 319 -4.89 14.69 -12.76
N ALA A 320 -4.58 14.59 -14.06
CA ALA A 320 -5.58 14.70 -15.13
C ALA A 320 -6.70 13.67 -14.99
N TRP A 321 -6.38 12.38 -14.81
CA TRP A 321 -7.39 11.32 -14.57
C TRP A 321 -8.38 11.63 -13.44
N MET A 322 -7.97 12.39 -12.42
CA MET A 322 -8.82 12.76 -11.29
C MET A 322 -9.67 13.98 -11.63
N VAL A 323 -9.11 14.97 -12.34
CA VAL A 323 -9.86 16.14 -12.82
C VAL A 323 -10.96 15.73 -13.81
N ASP A 324 -10.66 14.78 -14.70
CA ASP A 324 -11.56 14.28 -15.74
C ASP A 324 -12.62 13.29 -15.22
N ASN A 325 -12.46 12.79 -13.98
CA ASN A 325 -13.43 11.89 -13.32
C ASN A 325 -14.14 12.63 -12.18
N ALA A 326 -15.37 13.06 -12.43
CA ALA A 326 -16.16 13.86 -11.49
C ALA A 326 -16.37 13.19 -10.12
N GLU A 327 -16.54 11.87 -10.06
CA GLU A 327 -16.70 11.13 -8.80
C GLU A 327 -15.39 11.08 -8.01
N ALA A 328 -14.29 10.73 -8.67
CA ALA A 328 -12.95 10.71 -8.05
C ALA A 328 -12.55 12.10 -7.54
N LYS A 329 -12.86 13.14 -8.31
CA LYS A 329 -12.68 14.55 -7.92
C LYS A 329 -13.48 14.90 -6.67
N ALA A 330 -14.76 14.51 -6.63
CA ALA A 330 -15.63 14.76 -5.48
C ALA A 330 -15.15 14.02 -4.23
N ALA A 331 -14.79 12.74 -4.34
CA ALA A 331 -14.25 11.94 -3.24
C ALA A 331 -12.95 12.52 -2.68
N MET A 332 -12.03 12.97 -3.55
CA MET A 332 -10.78 13.61 -3.10
C MET A 332 -11.05 14.95 -2.42
N LYS A 333 -11.95 15.81 -2.96
CA LYS A 333 -12.35 17.06 -2.31
C LYS A 333 -12.96 16.81 -0.93
N GLN A 334 -13.89 15.86 -0.82
CA GLN A 334 -14.51 15.48 0.44
C GLN A 334 -13.46 15.03 1.48
N LYS A 335 -12.47 14.20 1.10
CA LYS A 335 -11.42 13.76 2.02
C LYS A 335 -10.53 14.93 2.48
N VAL A 336 -10.15 15.81 1.57
CA VAL A 336 -9.38 17.04 1.86
C VAL A 336 -10.14 17.96 2.81
N GLU A 337 -11.41 18.25 2.52
CA GLU A 337 -12.27 19.15 3.31
C GLU A 337 -12.58 18.56 4.70
N SER A 338 -12.85 17.26 4.79
CA SER A 338 -13.03 16.55 6.07
C SER A 338 -11.79 16.60 6.96
N SER A 339 -10.62 16.84 6.37
CA SER A 339 -9.34 16.97 7.07
C SER A 339 -8.97 18.43 7.38
N GLY A 340 -9.88 19.38 7.18
CA GLY A 340 -9.68 20.81 7.47
C GLY A 340 -8.86 21.57 6.42
N HIS A 341 -8.67 21.02 5.22
CA HIS A 341 -7.93 21.63 4.12
C HIS A 341 -8.87 22.06 2.99
N GLN A 342 -8.36 22.83 2.01
CA GLN A 342 -9.15 23.38 0.89
C GLN A 342 -8.55 23.03 -0.48
N VAL A 343 -9.39 22.98 -1.51
CA VAL A 343 -8.98 22.80 -2.92
C VAL A 343 -9.50 23.98 -3.75
N GLU A 344 -8.59 24.72 -4.38
CA GLU A 344 -8.89 25.80 -5.34
C GLU A 344 -8.15 25.51 -6.66
N ASP A 345 -8.83 25.69 -7.80
CA ASP A 345 -8.27 25.40 -9.15
C ASP A 345 -7.56 24.03 -9.26
N ASP A 346 -8.14 23.02 -8.61
CA ASP A 346 -7.62 21.65 -8.51
C ASP A 346 -6.23 21.52 -7.85
N VAL A 347 -5.86 22.54 -7.07
CA VAL A 347 -4.66 22.61 -6.21
C VAL A 347 -5.07 22.61 -4.75
N LEU A 348 -4.36 21.82 -3.96
CA LEU A 348 -4.49 21.75 -2.51
C LEU A 348 -3.86 22.98 -1.85
N LEU A 349 -4.68 23.81 -1.18
CA LEU A 349 -4.28 25.07 -0.57
C LEU A 349 -4.01 24.99 0.94
N GLY A 350 -3.37 26.03 1.46
CA GLY A 350 -3.24 26.29 2.91
C GLY A 350 -2.14 25.51 3.63
N ILE A 351 -1.43 24.63 2.93
CA ILE A 351 -0.45 23.73 3.55
C ILE A 351 0.94 24.36 3.53
N THR A 352 1.17 25.23 4.52
CA THR A 352 2.52 25.73 4.82
C THR A 352 3.25 24.74 5.73
N GLU A 353 4.54 24.49 5.43
CA GLU A 353 5.39 23.47 6.10
C GLU A 353 5.55 23.64 7.63
N LYS A 354 5.06 24.74 8.22
CA LYS A 354 5.30 25.12 9.62
C LYS A 354 4.18 24.73 10.60
N GLY A 355 3.02 24.28 10.13
CA GLY A 355 1.84 24.10 11.00
C GLY A 355 1.58 22.65 11.43
N SER A 356 1.42 21.74 10.47
CA SER A 356 0.85 20.42 10.72
C SER A 356 1.90 19.34 10.99
N THR A 357 2.65 19.47 12.09
CA THR A 357 3.19 18.27 12.76
C THR A 357 2.07 17.56 13.51
N HIS A 358 1.01 17.15 12.78
CA HIS A 358 0.37 15.88 13.07
C HIS A 358 1.39 14.79 12.72
N ARG A 359 2.41 14.66 13.58
CA ARG A 359 2.91 13.33 13.91
C ARG A 359 1.68 12.61 14.44
N LEU A 360 1.06 11.80 13.59
CA LEU A 360 0.37 10.62 14.06
C LEU A 360 1.46 9.88 14.84
N ASN A 361 1.43 10.03 16.18
CA ASN A 361 2.42 9.41 17.03
C ASN A 361 2.32 7.92 16.74
N PRO A 362 3.37 7.27 16.20
CA PRO A 362 3.37 5.82 16.20
C PRO A 362 3.18 5.41 17.67
N PRO A 363 2.33 4.41 17.97
CA PRO A 363 2.15 3.97 19.34
C PRO A 363 3.53 3.69 19.92
N HIS A 364 3.82 4.28 21.10
CA HIS A 364 5.12 4.12 21.75
C HIS A 364 5.37 2.62 22.01
N ARG A 365 6.12 1.99 21.11
CA ARG A 365 6.75 0.70 21.36
C ARG A 365 7.96 0.98 22.24
N GLY A 366 8.04 0.29 23.37
CA GLY A 366 9.27 0.22 24.15
C GLY A 366 10.38 -0.42 23.31
N ASP A 367 11.61 -0.33 23.82
CA ASP A 367 12.86 -0.60 23.09
C ASP A 367 13.02 -2.08 22.62
N GLU A 368 12.24 -2.49 21.62
CA GLU A 368 12.56 -3.68 20.84
C GLU A 368 13.72 -3.35 19.90
N PRO A 369 14.83 -4.10 19.96
CA PRO A 369 15.97 -3.85 19.08
C PRO A 369 15.55 -4.08 17.63
N TYR A 370 16.02 -3.19 16.76
CA TYR A 370 15.87 -3.33 15.31
C TYR A 370 16.51 -4.65 14.89
N LEU A 371 15.69 -5.63 14.50
CA LEU A 371 16.17 -6.85 13.85
C LEU A 371 16.72 -6.46 12.48
N SER A 372 18.01 -6.14 12.44
CA SER A 372 18.78 -6.19 11.21
C SER A 372 18.63 -7.61 10.66
N ASP A 373 18.06 -7.71 9.46
CA ASP A 373 17.92 -8.98 8.76
C ASP A 373 19.31 -9.40 8.23
N SER A 374 20.15 -9.89 9.14
CA SER A 374 21.52 -10.29 8.86
C SER A 374 21.62 -11.48 7.89
N SER A 375 20.48 -12.12 7.56
CA SER A 375 20.40 -13.10 6.48
C SER A 375 20.48 -12.45 5.08
N GLU A 376 20.25 -11.14 4.96
CA GLU A 376 20.34 -10.39 3.71
C GLU A 376 21.76 -9.89 3.34
N ASP A 377 22.70 -9.86 4.29
CA ASP A 377 24.00 -9.19 4.15
C ASP A 377 25.22 -10.13 3.95
N GLU A 378 25.04 -11.46 4.03
CA GLU A 378 26.05 -12.43 3.56
C GLU A 378 25.99 -12.56 2.02
N ALA A 379 26.61 -11.60 1.32
CA ALA A 379 26.75 -11.53 -0.14
C ALA A 379 28.06 -10.85 -0.59
#